data_AF-A0A9X4MH79-F1
#
_entry.id   AF-A0A9X4MH79-F1
#
_cell.length_a   1.000
_cell.length_b   1.000
_cell.length_c   1.000
_cell.angle_alpha   90.00
_cell.angle_beta   90.00
_cell.angle_gamma   90.00
#
_symmetry.space_group_name_H-M   'P 1'
#
loop_
_entity.id
_entity.type
_entity.pdbx_description
1 polymer ?
#
loop_
_entity_poly.entity_id
_entity_poly.type
_entity_poly.pdbx_seq_one_letter_code
_entity_poly.pdbx_strand_id
1 'polypeptide(L)'
;MNNAQKYWQANIRLVIGCLIVWFFVSFGCGILFVNQLNAIRLGGYQLGFWFAQQGSIYIFVALIFFYAWRMNQLDRKFNVEEA
;
A
#
# COMPACT_ATOMS: atom_id res chain seq x y z
N MET A 1 -20.25 -3.03 -22.47
CA MET A 1 -19.59 -2.27 -21.38
C MET A 1 -18.56 -1.36 -22.02
N ASN A 2 -18.73 -0.05 -21.85
CA ASN A 2 -17.86 0.97 -22.45
C ASN A 2 -16.41 0.84 -21.91
N ASN A 3 -15.38 1.12 -22.71
CA ASN A 3 -13.97 1.02 -22.28
C ASN A 3 -13.69 1.88 -21.03
N ALA A 4 -14.36 3.03 -20.91
CA ALA A 4 -14.32 3.88 -19.72
C ALA A 4 -14.79 3.17 -18.42
N GLN A 5 -15.78 2.28 -18.50
CA GLN A 5 -16.27 1.53 -17.33
C GLN A 5 -15.26 0.48 -16.87
N LYS A 6 -14.55 -0.18 -17.80
CA LYS A 6 -13.50 -1.16 -17.46
C LYS A 6 -12.29 -0.50 -16.81
N TYR A 7 -11.89 0.67 -17.31
CA TYR A 7 -10.84 1.49 -16.71
C TYR A 7 -11.21 1.91 -15.28
N TRP A 8 -12.42 2.45 -15.10
CA TRP A 8 -12.91 2.86 -13.78
C TRP A 8 -12.93 1.70 -12.77
N GLN A 9 -13.45 0.54 -13.18
CA GLN A 9 -13.52 -0.64 -12.31
C GLN A 9 -12.13 -1.18 -11.95
N ALA A 10 -11.17 -1.10 -12.87
CA ALA A 10 -9.80 -1.50 -12.61
C ALA A 10 -9.07 -0.52 -11.68
N ASN A 11 -9.31 0.78 -11.82
CA ASN A 11 -8.77 1.79 -10.91
C ASN A 11 -9.33 1.61 -9.49
N ILE A 12 -10.65 1.41 -9.35
CA ILE A 12 -11.27 1.09 -8.05
C ILE A 12 -10.63 -0.17 -7.44
N ARG A 13 -10.37 -1.20 -8.23
CA ARG A 13 -9.74 -2.44 -7.74
C ARG A 13 -8.30 -2.19 -7.26
N LEU A 14 -7.54 -1.29 -7.90
CA LEU A 14 -6.22 -0.86 -7.42
C LEU A 14 -6.33 -0.08 -6.10
N VAL A 15 -7.25 0.87 -6.00
CA VAL A 15 -7.46 1.66 -4.76
C VAL A 15 -7.88 0.75 -3.60
N ILE A 16 -8.83 -0.17 -3.82
CA ILE A 16 -9.25 -1.15 -2.81
C ILE A 16 -8.06 -2.02 -2.39
N GLY A 17 -7.23 -2.46 -3.33
CA GLY A 17 -6.00 -3.20 -3.01
C GLY A 17 -5.05 -2.41 -2.13
N CYS A 18 -4.84 -1.12 -2.43
CA CYS A 18 -4.01 -0.24 -1.62
C CYS A 18 -4.58 -0.04 -0.22
N LEU A 19 -5.91 0.14 -0.09
CA LEU A 19 -6.59 0.27 1.19
C LEU A 19 -6.48 -0.99 2.04
N ILE A 20 -6.60 -2.18 1.43
CA ILE A 20 -6.40 -3.46 2.12
C ILE A 20 -4.97 -3.56 2.64
N VAL A 21 -3.97 -3.30 1.80
CA VAL A 21 -2.56 -3.37 2.23
C VAL A 21 -2.28 -2.32 3.30
N TRP A 22 -2.80 -1.10 3.15
CA TRP A 22 -2.69 -0.05 4.15
C TRP A 22 -3.31 -0.46 5.49
N PHE A 23 -4.47 -1.12 5.49
CA PHE A 23 -5.11 -1.67 6.68
C PHE A 23 -4.26 -2.76 7.32
N PHE A 24 -3.77 -3.73 6.55
CA PHE A 24 -2.89 -4.79 7.06
C PHE A 24 -1.57 -4.27 7.62
N VAL A 25 -1.01 -3.24 7.00
CA VAL A 25 0.21 -2.61 7.50
C VAL A 25 -0.07 -1.86 8.81
N SER A 26 -1.07 -0.99 8.81
CA SER A 26 -1.34 -0.10 9.94
C SER A 26 -1.85 -0.90 11.14
N PHE A 27 -2.74 -1.86 10.90
CA PHE A 27 -3.37 -2.67 11.94
C PHE A 27 -2.59 -3.96 12.23
N GLY A 28 -2.14 -4.66 11.19
CA GLY A 28 -1.39 -5.91 11.33
C GLY A 28 0.02 -5.68 11.89
N CYS A 29 0.84 -4.86 11.24
CA CYS A 29 2.21 -4.61 11.72
C CYS A 29 2.26 -3.68 12.93
N GLY A 30 1.33 -2.72 13.03
CA GLY A 30 1.29 -1.74 14.12
C GLY A 30 0.68 -2.25 15.43
N ILE A 31 -0.29 -3.18 15.39
CA ILE A 31 -1.04 -3.61 16.59
C ILE A 31 -0.90 -5.12 16.83
N LEU A 32 -1.13 -5.94 15.80
CA LEU A 32 -1.18 -7.40 15.95
C LEU A 32 0.21 -8.03 16.12
N PHE A 33 1.17 -7.59 15.31
CA PHE A 33 2.55 -8.05 15.37
C PHE A 33 3.45 -7.17 16.26
N VAL A 34 2.87 -6.18 16.96
CA VAL A 34 3.64 -5.25 17.81
C VAL A 34 4.45 -6.00 18.87
N ASN A 35 3.91 -7.09 19.43
CA ASN A 35 4.58 -7.90 20.46
C ASN A 35 5.78 -8.68 19.88
N GLN A 36 5.63 -9.27 18.69
CA GLN A 36 6.73 -9.94 17.99
C GLN A 36 7.80 -8.95 17.51
N LEU A 37 7.39 -7.77 17.03
CA LEU A 37 8.32 -6.71 16.65
C LEU A 37 9.03 -6.11 17.87
N ASN A 38 8.35 -5.95 19.01
CA ASN A 38 8.95 -5.43 20.23
C ASN A 38 9.98 -6.39 20.86
N ALA A 39 9.95 -7.68 20.50
CA ALA A 39 11.00 -8.63 20.86
C ALA A 39 12.33 -8.30 20.16
N ILE A 40 12.29 -7.65 19.00
CA ILE A 40 13.47 -7.17 18.29
C ILE A 40 13.73 -5.72 18.72
N ARG A 41 14.90 -5.44 19.27
CA ARG A 41 15.29 -4.08 19.64
C ARG A 41 16.21 -3.51 18.58
N LEU A 42 15.76 -2.51 17.84
CA LEU A 42 16.61 -1.74 16.92
C LEU A 42 17.29 -0.62 17.72
N GLY A 43 18.59 -0.77 17.99
CA GLY A 43 19.41 0.31 18.55
C GLY A 43 18.97 0.84 19.93
N GLY A 44 18.29 0.02 20.75
CA GLY A 44 17.83 0.38 22.10
C GLY A 44 16.33 0.70 22.21
N TYR A 45 15.62 0.88 21.09
CA TYR A 45 14.18 1.13 21.06
C TYR A 45 13.40 -0.09 20.55
N GLN A 46 12.16 -0.25 21.01
CA GLN A 46 11.30 -1.37 20.60
C GLN A 46 10.83 -1.14 19.15
N LEU A 47 10.99 -2.14 18.29
CA LEU A 47 10.68 -2.01 16.85
C LEU A 47 9.22 -1.70 16.58
N GLY A 48 8.31 -2.21 17.41
CA GLY A 48 6.88 -1.91 17.31
C GLY A 48 6.59 -0.42 17.58
N PHE A 49 7.32 0.22 18.49
CA PHE A 49 7.19 1.66 18.73
C PHE A 49 7.70 2.50 17.55
N TRP A 50 8.85 2.11 16.97
CA TRP A 50 9.36 2.74 15.74
C TRP A 50 8.36 2.60 14.58
N PHE A 51 7.73 1.43 14.46
CA PHE A 51 6.73 1.19 13.42
C PHE A 51 5.47 2.04 13.60
N ALA A 52 5.01 2.19 14.86
CA ALA A 52 3.86 3.01 15.19
C ALA A 52 4.07 4.50 14.88
N GLN A 53 5.31 5.00 15.01
CA GLN A 53 5.61 6.42 14.89
C GLN A 53 6.15 6.82 13.50
N GLN A 54 7.10 6.07 12.95
CA GLN A 54 7.77 6.38 11.68
C GLN A 54 7.62 5.28 10.62
N GLY A 55 7.37 4.03 11.01
CA GLY A 55 7.21 2.94 10.04
C GLY A 55 5.99 3.10 9.11
N SER A 56 4.89 3.65 9.64
CA SER A 56 3.66 3.85 8.87
C SER A 56 3.84 4.79 7.68
N ILE A 57 4.62 5.88 7.83
CA ILE A 57 4.86 6.83 6.74
C ILE A 57 5.73 6.23 5.63
N TYR A 58 6.74 5.42 5.98
CA TYR A 58 7.56 4.73 4.98
C TYR A 58 6.73 3.77 4.13
N ILE A 59 5.82 3.04 4.77
CA ILE A 59 4.96 2.10 4.04
C ILE A 59 3.91 2.85 3.22
N PHE A 60 3.41 3.98 3.71
CA PHE A 60 2.55 4.86 2.93
C PHE A 60 3.23 5.34 1.65
N VAL A 61 4.48 5.79 1.73
CA VAL A 61 5.27 6.17 0.54
C VAL A 61 5.49 4.98 -0.39
N ALA A 62 5.86 3.80 0.14
CA ALA A 62 6.02 2.59 -0.66
C ALA A 62 4.72 2.18 -1.37
N LEU A 63 3.57 2.33 -0.72
CA LEU A 63 2.24 2.11 -1.30
C LEU A 63 1.93 3.09 -2.43
N ILE A 64 2.31 4.36 -2.31
CA ILE A 64 2.16 5.35 -3.38
C ILE A 64 2.98 4.94 -4.60
N PHE A 65 4.25 4.57 -4.43
CA PHE A 65 5.09 4.11 -5.53
C PHE A 65 4.53 2.83 -6.18
N PHE A 66 4.06 1.88 -5.36
CA PHE A 66 3.43 0.66 -5.85
C PHE A 66 2.16 0.98 -6.65
N TYR A 67 1.29 1.84 -6.13
CA TYR A 67 0.10 2.30 -6.84
C TYR A 67 0.46 2.96 -8.16
N ALA A 68 1.40 3.90 -8.18
CA ALA A 68 1.84 4.60 -9.39
C ALA A 68 2.39 3.63 -10.44
N TRP A 69 3.20 2.65 -10.03
CA TRP A 69 3.71 1.61 -10.93
C TRP A 69 2.59 0.72 -11.48
N ARG A 70 1.64 0.32 -10.64
CA ARG A 70 0.48 -0.50 -11.05
C ARG A 70 -0.50 0.26 -11.93
N MET A 71 -0.69 1.55 -11.69
CA MET A 71 -1.47 2.46 -12.52
C MET A 71 -0.84 2.57 -13.90
N ASN A 72 0.48 2.77 -13.98
CA ASN A 72 1.21 2.85 -15.25
C ASN A 72 1.14 1.52 -16.04
N GLN A 73 1.20 0.37 -15.35
CA GLN A 73 0.94 -0.94 -15.96
C GLN A 73 -0.51 -1.11 -16.44
N LEU A 74 -1.47 -0.48 -15.75
CA LEU A 74 -2.87 -0.52 -16.12
C LEU A 74 -3.14 0.36 -17.35
N ASP A 75 -2.56 1.57 -17.39
CA ASP A 75 -2.62 2.48 -18.53
C ASP A 75 -2.03 1.82 -19.78
N ARG A 76 -0.86 1.16 -19.66
CA ARG A 76 -0.26 0.37 -20.75
C ARG A 76 -1.14 -0.79 -21.22
N LYS A 77 -1.91 -1.42 -20.33
CA LYS A 77 -2.81 -2.53 -20.68
C LYS A 77 -4.09 -2.06 -21.36
N PHE A 78 -4.57 -0.87 -21.02
CA PHE A 78 -5.78 -0.29 -21.59
C PHE A 78 -5.50 0.63 -22.78
N ASN A 79 -4.23 0.76 -23.19
CA ASN A 79 -3.77 1.54 -24.34
C ASN A 79 -4.45 2.91 -24.41
N VAL A 80 -4.43 3.68 -23.31
CA VAL A 80 -4.77 5.12 -23.37
C VAL A 80 -3.61 5.89 -24.04
N GLU A 81 -3.11 5.36 -25.15
CA GLU A 81 -2.41 6.08 -26.21
C GLU A 81 -3.33 6.25 -27.44
N GLU A 82 -4.57 5.77 -27.41
CA GLU A 82 -5.48 5.90 -28.55
C GLU A 82 -6.56 6.98 -28.35
N ALA A 83 -6.20 8.23 -28.72
CA ALA A 83 -6.83 9.00 -29.80
C ALA A 83 -6.27 10.43 -29.85
#